data_AF-A0A7X9AAV4-F1
#
_entry.id   AF-A0A7X9AAV4-F1
#
_cell.length_a   1.000
_cell.length_b   1.000
_cell.length_c   1.000
_cell.angle_alpha   90.00
_cell.angle_beta   90.00
_cell.angle_gamma   90.00
#
_symmetry.space_group_name_H-M   'P 1'
#
loop_
_entity.id
_entity.type
_entity.pdbx_description
1 polymer ?
#
loop_
_entity_poly.entity_id
_entity_poly.type
_entity_poly.pdbx_seq_one_letter_code
_entity_poly.pdbx_strand_id
1 'polypeptide(L)'
;NDLYEYYAGTDPTKVITDPVTQGTTNDADWDSDGDGLTHLQEQNLGTMPRLPDTDDDGKSDYDEVTADPASNPLDSLSPHVTRELQLAADGHVDLGDLSSLALREFTIEAWIKPTAAGAILQRRSSVDNRVNYRLEIKPSGCLYLVFDGESFAGAPAAGDKESTSADAAGLKVSLDGDTWTHVAVQLYRKSAYLMSVRFYVNGVDATSADQADFAIAGAWTGRGTADVRIGSDLATLPTMAGSILDLKVWNSGNVAVPANWDRFEPASTSGLVAWYRFDDGPERTITPATHPDGDTNTIENFVHSQDWLTSWEHAARLVNGVIAPADMDGLPEVFIDSDGDGLPDWWEIQYFGNLDRDGTGDYDGDGLTDLYEYYTSLAPNPAYHTDPTKPQTVPGIDDAVLDSDGDGLANGEEQTWGTHPGKPDSDDDGVSDGDEVFGMMVANDGTPSTVRNTNLYSHPLYSMSHYDRNIQDTDVDGVHRRLTPQRALDLSRPAAGLDAAWKGIELPENERFRYLTNGAAFETWLRLTADNLSAADGDYAIIAARNGGNTVLELGYQVAGGKAYLQASFTALDDEVVKVGGS
;
A
#
# COMPACT_ATOMS: atom_id res chain seq x y z
N ASN A 1 14.68 -3.99 40.90
CA ASN A 1 13.27 -4.23 40.57
C ASN A 1 13.17 -5.71 40.34
N ASP A 2 12.47 -6.45 41.19
CA ASP A 2 12.51 -7.92 41.17
C ASP A 2 12.08 -8.52 39.82
N LEU A 3 11.23 -7.83 39.04
CA LEU A 3 10.83 -8.26 37.71
C LEU A 3 11.98 -8.16 36.70
N TYR A 4 12.72 -7.06 36.72
CA TYR A 4 13.87 -6.88 35.84
C TYR A 4 15.05 -7.77 36.23
N GLU A 5 15.19 -8.07 37.52
CA GLU A 5 16.16 -9.09 37.96
C GLU A 5 15.78 -10.48 37.43
N TYR A 6 14.48 -10.79 37.32
CA TYR A 6 14.03 -12.01 36.65
C TYR A 6 14.38 -12.02 35.15
N TYR A 7 14.12 -10.93 34.41
CA TYR A 7 14.48 -10.83 32.98
C TYR A 7 15.99 -10.88 32.75
N ALA A 8 16.77 -10.19 33.58
CA ALA A 8 18.23 -10.25 33.62
C ALA A 8 18.77 -11.59 34.14
N GLY A 9 17.90 -12.49 34.63
CA GLY A 9 18.22 -13.74 35.30
C GLY A 9 19.24 -13.59 36.43
N THR A 10 19.15 -12.49 37.16
CA THR A 10 19.91 -12.18 38.38
C THR A 10 19.10 -12.60 39.62
N ASP A 11 19.79 -12.70 40.76
CA ASP A 11 19.22 -13.10 42.05
C ASP A 11 18.74 -11.85 42.81
N PRO A 12 17.41 -11.62 42.94
CA PRO A 12 16.87 -10.42 43.56
C PRO A 12 17.17 -10.27 45.06
N THR A 13 17.80 -11.29 45.66
CA THR A 13 18.26 -11.24 47.05
C THR A 13 19.69 -10.73 47.22
N LYS A 14 20.38 -10.44 46.11
CA LYS A 14 21.78 -10.00 46.09
C LYS A 14 21.92 -8.66 45.37
N VAL A 15 22.96 -7.92 45.72
CA VAL A 15 23.37 -6.71 44.98
C VAL A 15 24.09 -7.10 43.68
N ILE A 16 24.75 -8.25 43.69
CA ILE A 16 25.45 -8.81 42.55
C ILE A 16 25.33 -10.32 42.58
N THR A 17 24.89 -10.90 41.47
CA THR A 17 24.57 -12.32 41.37
C THR A 17 25.83 -13.17 41.26
N ASP A 18 26.76 -12.77 40.39
CA ASP A 18 28.06 -13.40 40.18
C ASP A 18 29.15 -12.37 39.80
N PRO A 19 29.93 -11.89 40.80
CA PRO A 19 30.99 -10.92 40.58
C PRO A 19 32.10 -11.35 39.62
N VAL A 20 32.28 -12.66 39.37
CA VAL A 20 33.36 -13.18 38.54
C VAL A 20 33.00 -13.10 37.07
N THR A 21 31.74 -13.37 36.72
CA THR A 21 31.26 -13.38 35.34
C THR A 21 30.77 -12.01 34.88
N GLN A 22 30.18 -11.24 35.79
CA GLN A 22 29.57 -9.94 35.46
C GLN A 22 30.61 -8.81 35.36
N GLY A 23 31.73 -8.90 36.10
CA GLY A 23 32.80 -7.90 36.06
C GLY A 23 32.44 -6.51 36.62
N THR A 24 31.23 -6.34 37.15
CA THR A 24 30.72 -5.11 37.78
C THR A 24 30.64 -5.24 39.30
N THR A 25 30.17 -4.21 40.00
CA THR A 25 29.90 -4.25 41.45
C THR A 25 28.41 -4.36 41.79
N ASN A 26 27.53 -4.27 40.80
CA ASN A 26 26.08 -4.29 40.92
C ASN A 26 25.49 -4.90 39.64
N ASP A 27 24.45 -5.72 39.79
CA ASP A 27 23.69 -6.28 38.67
C ASP A 27 23.13 -5.16 37.77
N ALA A 28 22.72 -4.03 38.35
CA ALA A 28 22.19 -2.88 37.61
C ALA A 28 23.16 -2.23 36.59
N ASP A 29 24.47 -2.41 36.80
CA ASP A 29 25.53 -1.87 35.92
C ASP A 29 25.98 -2.89 34.88
N TRP A 30 25.46 -4.12 34.93
CA TRP A 30 25.82 -5.17 34.01
C TRP A 30 25.06 -5.00 32.70
N ASP A 31 25.76 -5.22 31.59
CA ASP A 31 25.25 -5.33 30.23
C ASP A 31 25.42 -6.83 29.88
N SER A 32 24.32 -7.57 29.80
CA SER A 32 24.40 -9.05 29.74
C SER A 32 24.26 -9.64 28.34
N ASP A 33 23.79 -8.87 27.38
CA ASP A 33 23.70 -9.24 25.98
C ASP A 33 24.71 -8.49 25.08
N GLY A 34 25.34 -7.44 25.60
CA GLY A 34 26.49 -6.77 25.01
C GLY A 34 26.14 -5.73 23.95
N ASP A 35 24.92 -5.20 23.97
CA ASP A 35 24.45 -4.18 23.03
C ASP A 35 24.97 -2.77 23.38
N GLY A 36 25.37 -2.55 24.63
CA GLY A 36 25.88 -1.29 25.16
C GLY A 36 24.98 -0.61 26.20
N LEU A 37 23.80 -1.14 26.50
CA LEU A 37 22.93 -0.70 27.59
C LEU A 37 23.16 -1.53 28.85
N THR A 38 23.18 -0.87 30.02
CA THR A 38 23.17 -1.60 31.30
C THR A 38 21.74 -2.00 31.68
N HIS A 39 21.59 -3.02 32.54
CA HIS A 39 20.30 -3.45 33.07
C HIS A 39 19.46 -2.32 33.66
N LEU A 40 20.09 -1.29 34.26
CA LEU A 40 19.40 -0.11 34.75
C LEU A 40 18.86 0.79 33.63
N GLN A 41 19.61 0.94 32.54
CA GLN A 41 19.17 1.72 31.37
C GLN A 41 18.01 1.02 30.69
N GLU A 42 18.12 -0.28 30.46
CA GLU A 42 17.06 -1.11 29.88
C GLU A 42 15.81 -1.09 30.76
N GLN A 43 15.98 -1.18 32.08
CA GLN A 43 14.86 -1.00 33.02
C GLN A 43 14.14 0.34 32.88
N ASN A 44 14.86 1.41 32.54
CA ASN A 44 14.25 2.73 32.35
C ASN A 44 13.61 2.87 30.97
N LEU A 45 14.10 2.15 29.96
CA LEU A 45 13.60 2.15 28.60
C LEU A 45 12.42 1.18 28.40
N GLY A 46 12.34 0.11 29.20
CA GLY A 46 11.35 -0.95 29.03
C GLY A 46 11.87 -2.13 28.20
N THR A 47 13.13 -2.08 27.75
CA THR A 47 13.80 -3.09 26.94
C THR A 47 14.29 -4.28 27.78
N MET A 48 14.78 -5.33 27.13
CA MET A 48 15.03 -6.64 27.74
C MET A 48 16.52 -6.93 27.96
N PRO A 49 17.00 -7.07 29.23
CA PRO A 49 18.39 -7.30 29.66
C PRO A 49 19.29 -8.31 28.93
N ARG A 50 18.67 -9.21 28.16
CA ARG A 50 19.30 -10.38 27.55
C ARG A 50 18.95 -10.48 26.06
N LEU A 51 18.36 -9.44 25.50
CA LEU A 51 17.96 -9.30 24.11
C LEU A 51 18.57 -8.00 23.58
N PRO A 52 19.62 -8.06 22.75
CA PRO A 52 20.23 -6.86 22.18
C PRO A 52 19.27 -5.99 21.36
N ASP A 53 18.15 -6.56 20.94
CA ASP A 53 17.15 -6.05 20.02
C ASP A 53 15.83 -6.61 20.57
N THR A 54 15.11 -5.77 21.32
CA THR A 54 13.96 -6.20 22.13
C THR A 54 12.73 -6.49 21.27
N ASP A 55 12.50 -5.69 20.24
CA ASP A 55 11.33 -5.79 19.36
C ASP A 55 11.60 -6.51 18.03
N ASP A 56 12.83 -6.98 17.80
CA ASP A 56 13.25 -7.85 16.69
C ASP A 56 13.21 -7.15 15.32
N ASP A 57 13.29 -5.81 15.27
CA ASP A 57 13.27 -5.01 14.04
C ASP A 57 14.62 -5.03 13.25
N GLY A 58 15.67 -5.55 13.89
CA GLY A 58 17.02 -5.66 13.34
C GLY A 58 18.00 -4.56 13.78
N LYS A 59 17.57 -3.56 14.55
CA LYS A 59 18.42 -2.59 15.25
C LYS A 59 18.56 -3.00 16.71
N SER A 60 19.70 -2.64 17.30
CA SER A 60 19.88 -2.87 18.73
C SER A 60 19.20 -1.79 19.54
N ASP A 61 18.71 -2.13 20.74
CA ASP A 61 18.07 -1.17 21.65
C ASP A 61 18.98 0.06 21.89
N TYR A 62 20.30 -0.18 21.99
CA TYR A 62 21.31 0.87 22.07
C TYR A 62 21.37 1.78 20.83
N ASP A 63 21.37 1.21 19.62
CA ASP A 63 21.48 1.98 18.37
C ASP A 63 20.26 2.88 18.18
N GLU A 64 19.08 2.38 18.52
CA GLU A 64 17.83 3.14 18.45
C GLU A 64 17.81 4.34 19.40
N VAL A 65 18.26 4.16 20.64
CA VAL A 65 18.27 5.29 21.59
C VAL A 65 19.45 6.26 21.40
N THR A 66 20.41 5.96 20.52
CA THR A 66 21.62 6.78 20.33
C THR A 66 21.90 7.23 18.90
N ALA A 67 21.92 6.31 17.95
CA ALA A 67 22.27 6.56 16.55
C ALA A 67 21.07 6.91 15.69
N ASP A 68 19.88 6.40 16.03
CA ASP A 68 18.62 6.65 15.34
C ASP A 68 17.49 6.99 16.33
N PRO A 69 17.56 8.12 17.05
CA PRO A 69 16.60 8.46 18.11
C PRO A 69 15.17 8.70 17.61
N ALA A 70 14.92 8.59 16.31
CA ALA A 70 13.58 8.60 15.72
C ALA A 70 12.91 7.21 15.74
N SER A 71 13.68 6.13 15.90
CA SER A 71 13.15 4.78 16.08
C SER A 71 12.79 4.49 17.56
N ASN A 72 12.14 3.36 17.82
CA ASN A 72 11.62 3.03 19.13
C ASN A 72 11.91 1.56 19.46
N PRO A 73 12.72 1.27 20.50
CA PRO A 73 13.19 -0.09 20.82
C PRO A 73 12.14 -1.03 21.44
N LEU A 74 10.87 -0.68 21.30
CA LEU A 74 9.72 -1.45 21.78
C LEU A 74 8.61 -1.51 20.73
N ASP A 75 8.93 -1.15 19.49
CA ASP A 75 8.02 -1.10 18.37
C ASP A 75 8.74 -1.55 17.09
N SER A 76 8.53 -2.82 16.75
CA SER A 76 9.13 -3.50 15.59
C SER A 76 8.79 -2.85 14.24
N LEU A 77 7.85 -1.90 14.24
CA LEU A 77 7.46 -1.10 13.08
C LEU A 77 8.14 0.26 13.06
N SER A 78 9.15 0.53 13.89
CA SER A 78 9.79 1.84 14.01
C SER A 78 11.26 1.79 13.60
N PRO A 79 11.68 2.47 12.50
CA PRO A 79 10.85 3.04 11.45
C PRO A 79 10.22 1.93 10.60
N HIS A 80 9.06 2.23 10.05
CA HIS A 80 8.28 1.24 9.36
C HIS A 80 8.90 0.93 8.00
N VAL A 81 9.04 -0.36 7.68
CA VAL A 81 9.40 -0.80 6.34
C VAL A 81 8.41 -1.86 5.93
N THR A 82 7.61 -1.58 4.91
CA THR A 82 6.72 -2.59 4.33
C THR A 82 7.55 -3.69 3.70
N ARG A 83 7.33 -4.93 4.10
CA ARG A 83 8.11 -6.10 3.70
C ARG A 83 7.21 -7.24 3.26
N GLU A 84 7.71 -8.03 2.33
CA GLU A 84 7.01 -9.19 1.78
C GLU A 84 7.72 -10.47 2.16
N LEU A 85 6.93 -11.51 2.44
CA LEU A 85 7.42 -12.88 2.52
C LEU A 85 7.57 -13.45 1.10
N GLN A 86 8.80 -13.69 0.69
CA GLN A 86 9.14 -14.38 -0.56
C GLN A 86 9.37 -15.87 -0.32
N LEU A 87 8.53 -16.72 -0.91
CA LEU A 87 8.63 -18.16 -0.81
C LEU A 87 9.08 -18.81 -2.11
N ALA A 88 10.04 -19.74 -2.00
CA ALA A 88 10.34 -20.71 -3.04
C ALA A 88 9.34 -21.90 -2.99
N ALA A 89 9.43 -22.82 -3.95
CA ALA A 89 8.53 -23.96 -4.05
C ALA A 89 8.58 -24.94 -2.86
N ASP A 90 9.65 -24.89 -2.06
CA ASP A 90 9.88 -25.67 -0.83
C ASP A 90 9.94 -24.79 0.44
N GLY A 91 9.67 -23.49 0.30
CA GLY A 91 9.62 -22.54 1.41
C GLY A 91 8.31 -22.63 2.19
N HIS A 92 8.35 -22.34 3.49
CA HIS A 92 7.16 -22.18 4.32
C HIS A 92 7.47 -21.38 5.58
N VAL A 93 6.42 -20.95 6.26
CA VAL A 93 6.48 -20.41 7.63
C VAL A 93 5.72 -21.37 8.53
N ASP A 94 6.33 -21.82 9.61
CA ASP A 94 5.67 -22.60 10.66
C ASP A 94 5.04 -21.66 11.70
N LEU A 95 3.71 -21.69 11.86
CA LEU A 95 3.01 -20.83 12.83
C LEU A 95 2.88 -21.46 14.24
N GLY A 96 3.43 -22.67 14.44
CA GLY A 96 3.23 -23.46 15.65
C GLY A 96 1.83 -24.10 15.78
N ASP A 97 1.66 -24.98 16.76
CA ASP A 97 0.38 -25.68 17.04
C ASP A 97 -0.55 -24.81 17.91
N LEU A 98 -0.86 -23.62 17.41
CA LEU A 98 -1.69 -22.66 18.12
C LEU A 98 -3.16 -23.10 18.11
N SER A 99 -3.70 -23.36 19.30
CA SER A 99 -5.10 -23.75 19.46
C SER A 99 -6.10 -22.66 19.01
N SER A 100 -5.66 -21.40 18.95
CA SER A 100 -6.41 -20.25 18.41
C SER A 100 -6.71 -20.39 16.92
N LEU A 101 -5.88 -21.14 16.18
CA LEU A 101 -6.02 -21.41 14.76
C LEU A 101 -6.87 -22.66 14.46
N ALA A 102 -7.43 -23.33 15.47
CA ALA A 102 -8.40 -24.42 15.27
C ALA A 102 -9.81 -23.86 14.96
N LEU A 103 -10.02 -23.43 13.71
CA LEU A 103 -11.18 -22.63 13.31
C LEU A 103 -12.35 -23.47 12.78
N ARG A 104 -13.57 -22.98 13.02
CA ARG A 104 -14.83 -23.54 12.49
C ARG A 104 -15.52 -22.60 11.50
N GLU A 105 -15.41 -21.31 11.78
CA GLU A 105 -15.83 -20.20 10.94
C GLU A 105 -14.63 -19.25 10.95
N PHE A 106 -14.31 -18.68 9.80
CA PHE A 106 -13.12 -17.86 9.67
C PHE A 106 -13.17 -16.96 8.45
N THR A 107 -12.34 -15.92 8.50
CA THR A 107 -11.95 -15.11 7.36
C THR A 107 -10.43 -15.22 7.28
N ILE A 108 -9.90 -15.45 6.09
CA ILE A 108 -8.46 -15.38 5.80
C ILE A 108 -8.32 -14.37 4.67
N GLU A 109 -7.40 -13.42 4.81
CA GLU A 109 -7.02 -12.51 3.73
C GLU A 109 -5.50 -12.36 3.67
N ALA A 110 -5.00 -12.03 2.49
CA ALA A 110 -3.60 -11.72 2.24
C ALA A 110 -3.48 -10.99 0.90
N TRP A 111 -2.41 -10.23 0.75
CA TRP A 111 -1.93 -9.80 -0.56
C TRP A 111 -0.93 -10.83 -1.08
N ILE A 112 -1.09 -11.22 -2.35
CA ILE A 112 -0.22 -12.21 -2.98
C ILE A 112 0.25 -11.75 -4.36
N LYS A 113 1.49 -12.11 -4.69
CA LYS A 113 2.13 -11.92 -5.99
C LYS A 113 2.81 -13.23 -6.41
N PRO A 114 2.03 -14.25 -6.81
CA PRO A 114 2.55 -15.58 -7.06
C PRO A 114 3.26 -15.70 -8.41
N THR A 115 4.33 -16.49 -8.45
CA THR A 115 4.99 -16.97 -9.68
C THR A 115 4.58 -18.41 -10.03
N ALA A 116 4.03 -19.14 -9.07
CA ALA A 116 3.50 -20.49 -9.28
C ALA A 116 2.36 -20.80 -8.32
N ALA A 117 1.50 -21.73 -8.74
CA ALA A 117 0.36 -22.16 -7.93
C ALA A 117 0.79 -23.04 -6.74
N GLY A 118 0.05 -22.99 -5.63
CA GLY A 118 0.31 -23.78 -4.44
C GLY A 118 -0.50 -23.31 -3.23
N ALA A 119 -0.16 -23.84 -2.05
CA ALA A 119 -0.78 -23.47 -0.79
C ALA A 119 -0.34 -22.07 -0.33
N ILE A 120 -1.30 -21.27 0.16
CA ILE A 120 -1.07 -19.94 0.75
C ILE A 120 -1.03 -20.09 2.27
N LEU A 121 -2.09 -20.65 2.85
CA LEU A 121 -2.19 -20.95 4.29
C LEU A 121 -2.86 -22.31 4.47
N GLN A 122 -2.35 -23.12 5.39
CA GLN A 122 -2.97 -24.38 5.75
C GLN A 122 -2.94 -24.67 7.25
N ARG A 123 -3.94 -25.43 7.68
CA ARG A 123 -3.94 -26.15 8.94
C ARG A 123 -4.37 -27.58 8.70
N ARG A 124 -3.50 -28.53 9.04
CA ARG A 124 -3.72 -29.96 8.83
C ARG A 124 -3.36 -30.76 10.07
N SER A 125 -4.19 -31.74 10.43
CA SER A 125 -3.85 -32.73 11.46
C SER A 125 -2.56 -33.46 11.10
N SER A 126 -1.57 -33.44 12.01
CA SER A 126 -0.29 -34.14 11.80
C SER A 126 -0.38 -35.66 12.01
N VAL A 127 -1.53 -36.15 12.52
CA VAL A 127 -1.76 -37.58 12.82
C VAL A 127 -2.42 -38.31 11.67
N ASP A 128 -3.45 -37.73 11.07
CA ASP A 128 -4.27 -38.38 10.04
C ASP A 128 -4.40 -37.58 8.74
N ASN A 129 -3.62 -36.50 8.60
CA ASN A 129 -3.53 -35.63 7.42
C ASN A 129 -4.85 -34.95 7.01
N ARG A 130 -5.87 -34.92 7.88
CA ARG A 130 -7.11 -34.20 7.61
C ARG A 130 -6.89 -32.70 7.60
N VAL A 131 -7.51 -32.02 6.64
CA VAL A 131 -7.39 -30.57 6.48
C VAL A 131 -8.47 -29.88 7.29
N ASN A 132 -8.08 -29.05 8.27
CA ASN A 132 -9.04 -28.16 8.93
C ASN A 132 -9.47 -27.08 7.94
N TYR A 133 -8.49 -26.42 7.33
CA TYR A 133 -8.64 -25.50 6.22
C TYR A 133 -7.32 -25.43 5.45
N ARG A 134 -7.41 -25.19 4.15
CA ARG A 134 -6.29 -24.82 3.30
C ARG A 134 -6.79 -23.87 2.22
N LEU A 135 -6.23 -22.68 2.20
CA LEU A 135 -6.38 -21.74 1.09
C LEU A 135 -5.22 -21.98 0.13
N GLU A 136 -5.53 -22.22 -1.14
CA GLU A 136 -4.55 -22.50 -2.18
C GLU A 136 -4.97 -21.86 -3.50
N ILE A 137 -4.00 -21.64 -4.39
CA ILE A 137 -4.21 -21.19 -5.76
C ILE A 137 -3.85 -22.33 -6.72
N LYS A 138 -4.63 -22.49 -7.79
CA LYS A 138 -4.37 -23.49 -8.85
C LYS A 138 -3.78 -22.84 -10.10
N PRO A 139 -3.16 -23.63 -11.02
CA PRO A 139 -2.59 -23.09 -12.26
C PRO A 139 -3.59 -22.34 -13.17
N SER A 140 -4.89 -22.45 -12.91
CA SER A 140 -5.93 -21.67 -13.60
C SER A 140 -6.01 -20.20 -13.15
N GLY A 141 -5.34 -19.82 -12.06
CA GLY A 141 -5.48 -18.54 -11.37
C GLY A 141 -6.67 -18.48 -10.40
N CYS A 142 -7.41 -19.58 -10.24
CA CYS A 142 -8.54 -19.66 -9.32
C CYS A 142 -8.08 -20.02 -7.90
N LEU A 143 -8.72 -19.42 -6.91
CA LEU A 143 -8.55 -19.72 -5.50
C LEU A 143 -9.39 -20.93 -5.12
N TYR A 144 -8.85 -21.75 -4.22
CA TYR A 144 -9.51 -22.93 -3.68
C TYR A 144 -9.43 -22.93 -2.16
N LEU A 145 -10.54 -23.27 -1.53
CA LEU A 145 -10.61 -23.57 -0.11
C LEU A 145 -10.86 -25.07 0.07
N VAL A 146 -9.91 -25.76 0.70
CA VAL A 146 -10.05 -27.16 1.09
C VAL A 146 -10.34 -27.25 2.58
N PHE A 147 -11.34 -28.03 2.99
CA PHE A 147 -11.75 -28.19 4.39
C PHE A 147 -12.41 -29.56 4.63
N ASP A 148 -12.33 -30.12 5.84
CA ASP A 148 -13.01 -31.38 6.18
C ASP A 148 -14.53 -31.17 6.42
N GLY A 149 -15.38 -31.96 5.75
CA GLY A 149 -16.85 -31.89 5.86
C GLY A 149 -17.59 -33.10 5.28
N GLU A 150 -18.89 -33.26 5.59
CA GLU A 150 -19.74 -34.33 5.03
C GLU A 150 -20.46 -33.89 3.74
N SER A 151 -20.60 -34.79 2.74
CA SER A 151 -21.24 -34.48 1.43
C SER A 151 -22.76 -34.73 1.40
N PHE A 152 -23.48 -34.00 0.53
CA PHE A 152 -24.94 -34.13 0.28
C PHE A 152 -25.35 -35.44 -0.43
N ALA A 153 -24.47 -36.04 -1.23
CA ALA A 153 -24.89 -36.95 -2.30
C ALA A 153 -24.52 -38.42 -2.05
N GLY A 154 -24.91 -39.00 -0.92
CA GLY A 154 -24.88 -40.46 -0.70
C GLY A 154 -23.51 -41.16 -0.91
N ALA A 155 -22.43 -40.39 -1.04
CA ALA A 155 -21.05 -40.87 -1.06
C ALA A 155 -20.56 -41.01 0.40
N PRO A 156 -19.64 -41.96 0.68
CA PRO A 156 -19.30 -42.33 2.04
C PRO A 156 -18.75 -41.15 2.87
N ALA A 157 -18.91 -41.30 4.18
CA ALA A 157 -18.57 -40.38 5.26
C ALA A 157 -17.12 -39.87 5.26
N ALA A 158 -16.92 -38.65 5.78
CA ALA A 158 -15.66 -37.98 6.14
C ALA A 158 -14.62 -37.76 5.01
N GLY A 159 -13.97 -36.60 5.00
CA GLY A 159 -12.85 -36.27 4.12
C GLY A 159 -12.95 -34.88 3.50
N ASP A 160 -11.82 -34.40 2.98
CA ASP A 160 -11.64 -33.08 2.40
C ASP A 160 -12.70 -32.74 1.34
N LYS A 161 -13.14 -31.49 1.37
CA LYS A 161 -14.07 -30.85 0.44
C LYS A 161 -13.38 -29.63 -0.15
N GLU A 162 -13.68 -29.32 -1.40
CA GLU A 162 -13.06 -28.21 -2.11
C GLU A 162 -14.14 -27.22 -2.56
N SER A 163 -13.84 -25.95 -2.39
CA SER A 163 -14.59 -24.81 -2.93
C SER A 163 -13.66 -23.99 -3.82
N THR A 164 -14.15 -23.37 -4.89
CA THR A 164 -13.36 -22.59 -5.85
C THR A 164 -13.98 -21.22 -6.13
N SER A 165 -13.14 -20.22 -6.34
CA SER A 165 -13.56 -18.94 -6.92
C SER A 165 -14.08 -19.11 -8.36
N ALA A 166 -14.74 -18.06 -8.87
CA ALA A 166 -15.26 -18.00 -10.22
C ALA A 166 -14.13 -18.02 -11.26
N ASP A 167 -14.33 -18.79 -12.33
CA ASP A 167 -13.43 -18.86 -13.49
C ASP A 167 -13.76 -17.74 -14.49
N ALA A 168 -13.57 -16.49 -14.05
CA ALA A 168 -13.79 -15.29 -14.88
C ALA A 168 -12.51 -14.46 -14.93
N ALA A 169 -12.17 -13.89 -16.10
CA ALA A 169 -10.88 -13.25 -16.33
C ALA A 169 -10.53 -12.14 -15.31
N GLY A 170 -11.49 -11.34 -14.87
CA GLY A 170 -11.28 -10.27 -13.87
C GLY A 170 -11.34 -10.74 -12.41
N LEU A 171 -11.52 -12.04 -12.15
CA LEU A 171 -11.61 -12.64 -10.82
C LEU A 171 -10.53 -13.72 -10.59
N LYS A 172 -9.49 -13.70 -11.44
CA LYS A 172 -8.34 -14.59 -11.37
C LYS A 172 -7.15 -13.84 -10.81
N VAL A 173 -6.35 -14.57 -10.04
CA VAL A 173 -5.03 -14.12 -9.60
C VAL A 173 -4.04 -14.36 -10.74
N SER A 174 -3.23 -13.35 -11.06
CA SER A 174 -2.12 -13.50 -12.02
C SER A 174 -0.99 -14.32 -11.39
N LEU A 175 -0.33 -15.17 -12.20
CA LEU A 175 0.82 -15.98 -11.78
C LEU A 175 2.13 -15.45 -12.38
N ASP A 176 2.23 -14.14 -12.61
CA ASP A 176 3.35 -13.49 -13.30
C ASP A 176 4.52 -13.16 -12.37
N GLY A 177 4.28 -13.07 -11.05
CA GLY A 177 5.27 -12.61 -10.07
C GLY A 177 5.40 -11.10 -9.98
N ASP A 178 4.55 -10.34 -10.69
CA ASP A 178 4.61 -8.88 -10.78
C ASP A 178 3.33 -8.23 -10.26
N THR A 179 2.16 -8.86 -10.43
CA THR A 179 0.87 -8.25 -10.08
C THR A 179 0.43 -8.60 -8.67
N TRP A 180 0.36 -7.61 -7.78
CA TRP A 180 -0.31 -7.77 -6.50
C TRP A 180 -1.80 -8.03 -6.65
N THR A 181 -2.28 -9.04 -5.94
CA THR A 181 -3.71 -9.37 -5.86
C THR A 181 -4.11 -9.55 -4.41
N HIS A 182 -5.10 -8.78 -3.96
CA HIS A 182 -5.74 -9.03 -2.66
C HIS A 182 -6.64 -10.25 -2.80
N VAL A 183 -6.47 -11.22 -1.91
CA VAL A 183 -7.30 -12.42 -1.88
C VAL A 183 -7.90 -12.60 -0.51
N ALA A 184 -9.18 -12.94 -0.46
CA ALA A 184 -9.84 -13.30 0.79
C ALA A 184 -10.77 -14.49 0.61
N VAL A 185 -10.93 -15.25 1.68
CA VAL A 185 -11.91 -16.33 1.77
C VAL A 185 -12.62 -16.30 3.11
N GLN A 186 -13.93 -16.49 3.06
CA GLN A 186 -14.79 -16.55 4.25
C GLN A 186 -15.47 -17.90 4.31
N LEU A 187 -15.37 -18.56 5.46
CA LEU A 187 -16.20 -19.69 5.82
C LEU A 187 -17.13 -19.29 6.96
N TYR A 188 -18.44 -19.26 6.69
CA TYR A 188 -19.42 -18.70 7.62
C TYR A 188 -20.68 -19.54 7.75
N ARG A 189 -21.35 -19.38 8.90
CA ARG A 189 -22.66 -19.98 9.15
C ARG A 189 -23.79 -19.22 8.51
N LYS A 190 -24.49 -19.86 7.57
CA LYS A 190 -25.71 -19.33 6.96
C LYS A 190 -26.97 -19.73 7.74
N SER A 191 -26.99 -20.92 8.34
CA SER A 191 -28.10 -21.37 9.20
C SER A 191 -27.63 -22.41 10.22
N ALA A 192 -28.53 -22.88 11.07
CA ALA A 192 -28.24 -23.97 12.03
C ALA A 192 -27.72 -25.26 11.38
N TYR A 193 -27.92 -25.45 10.06
CA TYR A 193 -27.53 -26.65 9.34
C TYR A 193 -26.66 -26.39 8.12
N LEU A 194 -26.39 -25.14 7.76
CA LEU A 194 -25.66 -24.77 6.53
C LEU A 194 -24.50 -23.82 6.79
N MET A 195 -23.35 -24.17 6.24
CA MET A 195 -22.18 -23.32 6.00
C MET A 195 -22.19 -22.81 4.56
N SER A 196 -21.46 -21.74 4.30
CA SER A 196 -21.21 -21.23 2.95
C SER A 196 -19.79 -20.66 2.87
N VAL A 197 -19.24 -20.65 1.66
CA VAL A 197 -17.92 -20.08 1.35
C VAL A 197 -18.12 -18.84 0.49
N ARG A 198 -17.39 -17.76 0.77
CA ARG A 198 -17.24 -16.63 -0.16
C ARG A 198 -15.78 -16.42 -0.48
N PHE A 199 -15.50 -16.10 -1.74
CA PHE A 199 -14.17 -15.68 -2.18
C PHE A 199 -14.22 -14.22 -2.58
N TYR A 200 -13.11 -13.52 -2.39
CA TYR A 200 -12.92 -12.16 -2.85
C TYR A 200 -11.57 -12.07 -3.55
N VAL A 201 -11.55 -11.32 -4.66
CA VAL A 201 -10.34 -10.96 -5.40
C VAL A 201 -10.38 -9.46 -5.61
N ASN A 202 -9.39 -8.73 -5.09
CA ASN A 202 -9.37 -7.25 -5.06
C ASN A 202 -10.67 -6.68 -4.47
N GLY A 203 -11.13 -7.31 -3.36
CA GLY A 203 -12.41 -7.08 -2.67
C GLY A 203 -13.69 -7.24 -3.48
N VAL A 204 -13.61 -7.64 -4.75
CA VAL A 204 -14.77 -8.02 -5.55
C VAL A 204 -15.17 -9.45 -5.18
N ASP A 205 -16.48 -9.68 -4.95
CA ASP A 205 -17.01 -11.03 -4.72
C ASP A 205 -16.69 -11.94 -5.92
N ALA A 206 -15.80 -12.89 -5.68
CA ALA A 206 -15.30 -13.87 -6.62
C ALA A 206 -15.92 -15.26 -6.41
N THR A 207 -17.03 -15.36 -5.67
CA THR A 207 -17.69 -16.63 -5.38
C THR A 207 -18.30 -17.22 -6.65
N SER A 208 -17.95 -18.47 -6.98
CA SER A 208 -18.55 -19.14 -8.13
C SER A 208 -20.05 -19.40 -7.90
N ALA A 209 -20.88 -19.15 -8.92
CA ALA A 209 -22.34 -19.27 -8.82
C ALA A 209 -22.84 -20.68 -8.47
N ASP A 210 -22.03 -21.71 -8.77
CA ASP A 210 -22.32 -23.11 -8.42
C ASP A 210 -22.06 -23.41 -6.93
N GLN A 211 -21.50 -22.46 -6.19
CA GLN A 211 -21.22 -22.55 -4.76
C GLN A 211 -22.30 -21.82 -3.98
N ALA A 212 -23.24 -22.57 -3.39
CA ALA A 212 -24.30 -21.96 -2.59
C ALA A 212 -24.10 -22.24 -1.11
N ASP A 213 -24.21 -23.50 -0.68
CA ASP A 213 -24.22 -23.90 0.73
C ASP A 213 -23.80 -25.37 0.91
N PHE A 214 -23.27 -25.73 2.09
CA PHE A 214 -22.98 -27.10 2.48
C PHE A 214 -23.43 -27.42 3.92
N ALA A 215 -23.70 -28.70 4.21
CA ALA A 215 -24.26 -29.10 5.50
C ALA A 215 -23.24 -29.15 6.65
N ILE A 216 -23.68 -28.82 7.88
CA ILE A 216 -22.83 -28.71 9.09
C ILE A 216 -22.45 -30.07 9.74
N ALA A 217 -22.93 -31.20 9.24
CA ALA A 217 -22.74 -32.49 9.94
C ALA A 217 -21.28 -32.97 9.90
N GLY A 218 -20.69 -33.22 11.08
CA GLY A 218 -19.40 -33.90 11.23
C GLY A 218 -18.13 -33.04 11.14
N ALA A 219 -18.23 -31.71 10.96
CA ALA A 219 -17.07 -30.82 10.83
C ALA A 219 -16.07 -31.04 11.97
N TRP A 220 -14.90 -31.60 11.64
CA TRP A 220 -13.84 -31.80 12.61
C TRP A 220 -13.41 -30.44 13.13
N THR A 221 -13.35 -30.29 14.45
CA THR A 221 -13.28 -28.97 15.08
C THR A 221 -11.86 -28.42 15.15
N GLY A 222 -10.94 -28.95 14.34
CA GLY A 222 -9.54 -28.59 14.43
C GLY A 222 -8.82 -29.06 15.69
N ARG A 223 -9.49 -29.70 16.67
CA ARG A 223 -8.92 -29.90 18.01
C ARG A 223 -7.98 -31.11 18.04
N GLY A 224 -6.69 -30.82 18.06
CA GLY A 224 -5.58 -31.78 18.09
C GLY A 224 -4.33 -31.17 17.46
N THR A 225 -3.20 -31.87 17.59
CA THR A 225 -1.92 -31.42 17.04
C THR A 225 -2.00 -31.24 15.53
N ALA A 226 -1.59 -30.07 15.04
CA ALA A 226 -1.64 -29.72 13.64
C ALA A 226 -0.34 -29.11 13.13
N ASP A 227 -0.08 -29.35 11.85
CA ASP A 227 0.85 -28.58 11.05
C ASP A 227 0.08 -27.32 10.58
N VAL A 228 0.50 -26.14 11.07
CA VAL A 228 -0.07 -24.84 10.66
C VAL A 228 1.01 -24.06 9.94
N ARG A 229 0.80 -23.76 8.66
CA ARG A 229 1.84 -23.20 7.79
C ARG A 229 1.33 -22.16 6.81
N ILE A 230 2.09 -21.07 6.64
CA ILE A 230 2.05 -20.22 5.43
C ILE A 230 2.92 -20.93 4.39
N GLY A 231 2.42 -21.18 3.19
CA GLY A 231 3.05 -22.10 2.24
C GLY A 231 2.95 -23.57 2.66
N SER A 232 3.76 -24.43 2.03
CA SER A 232 3.78 -25.87 2.29
C SER A 232 5.07 -26.56 1.79
N ASP A 233 5.97 -26.99 2.68
CA ASP A 233 7.11 -27.88 2.34
C ASP A 233 6.71 -29.34 2.10
N LEU A 234 5.42 -29.66 2.20
CA LEU A 234 4.96 -31.03 2.07
C LEU A 234 5.10 -31.43 0.61
N ALA A 235 5.97 -32.38 0.30
CA ALA A 235 6.28 -32.78 -1.08
C ALA A 235 5.07 -33.11 -1.99
N THR A 236 3.90 -33.42 -1.41
CA THR A 236 2.65 -33.69 -2.13
C THR A 236 1.74 -32.47 -2.33
N LEU A 237 2.06 -31.34 -1.71
CA LEU A 237 1.31 -30.10 -1.70
C LEU A 237 2.29 -28.94 -1.89
N PRO A 238 2.47 -28.43 -3.13
CA PRO A 238 3.46 -27.40 -3.41
C PRO A 238 3.14 -26.11 -2.65
N THR A 239 4.17 -25.41 -2.19
CA THR A 239 4.08 -24.00 -1.78
C THR A 239 3.68 -23.13 -2.96
N MET A 240 2.85 -22.11 -2.70
CA MET A 240 2.71 -21.00 -3.64
C MET A 240 4.04 -20.25 -3.70
N ALA A 241 4.81 -20.44 -4.78
CA ALA A 241 6.03 -19.67 -4.98
C ALA A 241 5.68 -18.22 -5.38
N GLY A 242 6.44 -17.24 -4.87
CA GLY A 242 6.17 -15.81 -5.04
C GLY A 242 6.08 -15.10 -3.70
N SER A 243 5.42 -13.93 -3.68
CA SER A 243 5.38 -13.07 -2.50
C SER A 243 4.01 -13.06 -1.80
N ILE A 244 4.02 -12.94 -0.47
CA ILE A 244 2.86 -12.76 0.39
C ILE A 244 3.11 -11.54 1.27
N LEU A 245 2.10 -10.69 1.43
CA LEU A 245 2.12 -9.50 2.26
C LEU A 245 0.85 -9.46 3.12
N ASP A 246 0.97 -9.02 4.37
CA ASP A 246 -0.15 -8.72 5.27
C ASP A 246 -1.22 -9.81 5.37
N LEU A 247 -0.81 -10.98 5.88
CA LEU A 247 -1.70 -12.13 6.06
C LEU A 247 -2.44 -12.02 7.39
N LYS A 248 -3.78 -12.02 7.32
CA LYS A 248 -4.66 -11.93 8.50
C LYS A 248 -5.64 -13.08 8.55
N VAL A 249 -5.93 -13.52 9.79
CA VAL A 249 -6.87 -14.60 10.07
C VAL A 249 -7.80 -14.21 11.21
N TRP A 250 -9.10 -14.30 10.96
CA TRP A 250 -10.14 -14.13 11.98
C TRP A 250 -10.84 -15.45 12.26
N ASN A 251 -11.27 -15.64 13.51
CA ASN A 251 -12.17 -16.70 13.93
C ASN A 251 -13.67 -16.37 13.67
N SER A 252 -13.93 -15.43 12.77
CA SER A 252 -15.25 -14.99 12.33
C SER A 252 -15.35 -15.10 10.82
N GLY A 253 -16.43 -15.69 10.31
CA GLY A 253 -16.70 -15.79 8.87
C GLY A 253 -17.37 -14.56 8.25
N ASN A 254 -17.62 -13.51 9.01
CA ASN A 254 -18.30 -12.30 8.55
C ASN A 254 -17.52 -11.04 8.92
N VAL A 255 -16.31 -10.92 8.38
CA VAL A 255 -15.50 -9.69 8.47
C VAL A 255 -15.70 -8.88 7.19
N ALA A 256 -15.63 -7.55 7.26
CA ALA A 256 -15.65 -6.74 6.04
C ALA A 256 -14.34 -6.97 5.28
N VAL A 257 -14.42 -7.28 3.98
CA VAL A 257 -13.25 -7.47 3.12
C VAL A 257 -13.06 -6.19 2.30
N PRO A 258 -11.91 -5.50 2.41
CA PRO A 258 -11.66 -4.26 1.70
C PRO A 258 -11.44 -4.49 0.20
N ALA A 259 -11.77 -3.48 -0.60
CA ALA A 259 -11.55 -3.45 -2.05
C ALA A 259 -10.17 -2.93 -2.45
N ASN A 260 -9.56 -2.13 -1.59
CA ASN A 260 -8.27 -1.49 -1.81
C ASN A 260 -7.31 -1.87 -0.69
N TRP A 261 -6.04 -1.50 -0.83
CA TRP A 261 -5.13 -1.41 0.31
C TRP A 261 -5.52 -0.16 1.12
N ASP A 262 -6.70 -0.19 1.74
CA ASP A 262 -7.33 0.96 2.41
C ASP A 262 -7.00 1.08 3.89
N ARG A 263 -6.20 0.14 4.41
CA ARG A 263 -5.90 0.10 5.84
C ARG A 263 -4.72 -0.81 6.14
N PHE A 264 -3.66 -0.25 6.72
CA PHE A 264 -2.63 -1.03 7.39
C PHE A 264 -3.22 -1.84 8.55
N GLU A 265 -4.20 -1.26 9.24
CA GLU A 265 -4.94 -1.93 10.31
C GLU A 265 -6.00 -2.92 9.77
N PRO A 266 -6.23 -4.05 10.47
CA PRO A 266 -7.32 -4.95 10.15
C PRO A 266 -8.68 -4.22 10.14
N ALA A 267 -9.58 -4.62 9.24
CA ALA A 267 -10.96 -4.09 9.20
C ALA A 267 -11.70 -4.24 10.56
N SER A 268 -11.26 -5.17 11.41
CA SER A 268 -11.70 -5.35 12.79
C SER A 268 -10.65 -6.12 13.58
N THR A 269 -10.31 -5.67 14.79
CA THR A 269 -9.52 -6.48 15.75
C THR A 269 -10.37 -7.52 16.48
N SER A 270 -11.69 -7.37 16.47
CA SER A 270 -12.60 -8.36 17.06
C SER A 270 -12.53 -9.69 16.31
N GLY A 271 -12.09 -10.73 17.00
CA GLY A 271 -11.98 -12.09 16.45
C GLY A 271 -10.73 -12.32 15.60
N LEU A 272 -9.83 -11.35 15.49
CA LEU A 272 -8.52 -11.53 14.87
C LEU A 272 -7.69 -12.51 15.74
N VAL A 273 -7.10 -13.52 15.12
CA VAL A 273 -6.35 -14.59 15.81
C VAL A 273 -4.94 -14.79 15.27
N ALA A 274 -4.64 -14.26 14.08
CA ALA A 274 -3.29 -14.13 13.58
C ALA A 274 -3.19 -12.94 12.63
N TRP A 275 -2.06 -12.23 12.70
CA TRP A 275 -1.72 -11.12 11.83
C TRP A 275 -0.21 -11.10 11.60
N TYR A 276 0.19 -11.46 10.38
CA TYR A 276 1.59 -11.50 9.95
C TYR A 276 1.79 -10.47 8.86
N ARG A 277 2.41 -9.35 9.24
CA ARG A 277 2.71 -8.26 8.33
C ARG A 277 3.97 -8.54 7.51
N PHE A 278 4.93 -9.23 8.14
CA PHE A 278 6.29 -9.46 7.65
C PHE A 278 7.20 -8.23 7.72
N ASP A 279 6.70 -7.12 8.22
CA ASP A 279 7.40 -5.83 8.37
C ASP A 279 8.45 -5.85 9.48
N ASP A 280 8.60 -6.97 10.17
CA ASP A 280 9.38 -7.21 11.38
C ASP A 280 10.53 -8.22 11.19
N GLY A 281 10.85 -8.66 9.95
CA GLY A 281 11.81 -9.76 9.73
C GLY A 281 12.84 -9.61 8.59
N PRO A 282 13.89 -10.46 8.58
CA PRO A 282 15.00 -10.47 9.51
C PRO A 282 16.21 -9.83 8.80
N GLU A 283 16.36 -8.51 8.85
CA GLU A 283 17.64 -7.88 8.49
C GLU A 283 18.67 -8.08 9.62
N ARG A 284 18.71 -9.31 10.17
CA ARG A 284 19.69 -9.70 11.17
C ARG A 284 21.06 -9.75 10.54
N THR A 285 21.75 -8.62 10.66
CA THR A 285 23.22 -8.59 10.65
C THR A 285 23.76 -9.09 12.01
N ILE A 286 22.89 -9.36 12.98
CA ILE A 286 23.25 -9.92 14.27
C ILE A 286 23.64 -11.40 14.10
N THR A 287 24.83 -11.72 14.57
CA THR A 287 25.42 -13.06 14.42
C THR A 287 24.53 -14.11 15.11
N PRO A 288 24.40 -15.36 14.61
CA PRO A 288 23.35 -16.34 15.01
C PRO A 288 23.31 -16.86 16.46
N ALA A 289 23.89 -16.15 17.43
CA ALA A 289 24.15 -16.65 18.78
C ALA A 289 23.46 -15.89 19.92
N THR A 290 22.69 -14.82 19.65
CA THR A 290 22.12 -13.96 20.71
C THR A 290 20.61 -14.05 20.87
N HIS A 291 19.85 -14.66 19.95
CA HIS A 291 18.42 -14.90 20.18
C HIS A 291 18.21 -16.02 21.22
N PRO A 292 17.37 -15.86 22.27
CA PRO A 292 17.23 -16.82 23.38
C PRO A 292 16.87 -18.24 22.94
N ASP A 293 16.20 -18.37 21.80
CA ASP A 293 15.73 -19.65 21.26
C ASP A 293 16.67 -20.26 20.20
N GLY A 294 17.72 -19.54 19.82
CA GLY A 294 18.67 -19.97 18.78
C GLY A 294 18.13 -19.98 17.35
N ASP A 295 16.93 -19.43 17.13
CA ASP A 295 16.31 -19.23 15.81
C ASP A 295 16.40 -17.75 15.42
N THR A 296 17.02 -17.46 14.28
CA THR A 296 17.19 -16.10 13.74
C THR A 296 16.06 -15.68 12.79
N ASN A 297 14.97 -16.45 12.76
CA ASN A 297 13.99 -16.49 11.68
C ASN A 297 12.56 -16.34 12.22
N THR A 298 12.39 -15.62 13.32
CA THR A 298 11.10 -15.28 13.91
C THR A 298 10.33 -14.31 13.00
N ILE A 299 9.01 -14.44 13.02
CA ILE A 299 8.06 -13.53 12.38
C ILE A 299 6.96 -13.27 13.40
N GLU A 300 6.86 -12.05 13.87
CA GLU A 300 5.89 -11.53 14.80
C GLU A 300 4.46 -11.82 14.34
N ASN A 301 3.65 -12.20 15.33
CA ASN A 301 2.21 -12.24 15.19
C ASN A 301 1.63 -11.02 15.92
N PHE A 302 1.30 -9.97 15.17
CA PHE A 302 0.85 -8.66 15.67
C PHE A 302 -0.47 -8.69 16.47
N VAL A 303 -1.13 -9.84 16.56
CA VAL A 303 -2.22 -10.05 17.53
C VAL A 303 -1.72 -10.05 18.98
N HIS A 304 -0.43 -10.35 19.19
CA HIS A 304 0.22 -10.49 20.47
C HIS A 304 1.28 -9.39 20.64
N SER A 305 0.88 -8.27 21.25
CA SER A 305 1.84 -7.23 21.63
C SER A 305 2.81 -7.74 22.70
N GLN A 306 4.07 -7.31 22.63
CA GLN A 306 5.09 -7.60 23.64
C GLN A 306 5.42 -9.09 23.80
N ASP A 307 5.39 -9.86 22.69
CA ASP A 307 5.65 -11.31 22.73
C ASP A 307 7.09 -11.64 23.17
N TRP A 308 8.02 -10.69 23.05
CA TRP A 308 9.38 -10.78 23.61
C TRP A 308 9.39 -11.07 25.13
N LEU A 309 8.39 -10.61 25.88
CA LEU A 309 8.24 -10.90 27.31
C LEU A 309 7.97 -12.39 27.61
N THR A 310 7.45 -13.11 26.62
CA THR A 310 7.17 -14.55 26.64
C THR A 310 8.14 -15.35 25.79
N SER A 311 9.28 -14.76 25.41
CA SER A 311 10.26 -15.38 24.50
C SER A 311 9.63 -15.77 23.18
N TRP A 312 8.88 -14.84 22.58
CA TRP A 312 8.32 -14.97 21.23
C TRP A 312 7.47 -16.25 21.04
N GLU A 313 6.70 -16.64 22.06
CA GLU A 313 5.91 -17.87 22.08
C GLU A 313 4.89 -17.96 20.93
N HIS A 314 4.45 -16.82 20.41
CA HIS A 314 3.43 -16.72 19.36
C HIS A 314 3.99 -16.34 18.00
N ALA A 315 5.29 -16.02 17.92
CA ALA A 315 5.99 -15.78 16.68
C ALA A 315 6.01 -17.03 15.80
N ALA A 316 5.87 -16.82 14.51
CA ALA A 316 6.06 -17.85 13.52
C ALA A 316 7.55 -17.99 13.15
N ARG A 317 7.90 -19.09 12.47
CA ARG A 317 9.28 -19.39 12.08
C ARG A 317 9.41 -19.54 10.57
N LEU A 318 10.30 -18.77 9.96
CA LEU A 318 10.61 -18.86 8.53
C LEU A 318 11.53 -20.04 8.21
N VAL A 319 11.13 -20.85 7.22
CA VAL A 319 11.88 -22.00 6.69
C VAL A 319 11.99 -21.89 5.17
N ASN A 320 13.22 -21.74 4.66
CA ASN A 320 13.50 -21.67 3.21
C ASN A 320 12.71 -20.58 2.45
N GLY A 321 12.60 -19.39 3.04
CA GLY A 321 12.08 -18.19 2.38
C GLY A 321 12.94 -16.97 2.72
N VAL A 322 12.53 -15.81 2.23
CA VAL A 322 13.19 -14.52 2.48
C VAL A 322 12.13 -13.51 2.86
N ILE A 323 12.39 -12.67 3.85
CA ILE A 323 11.65 -11.42 4.04
C ILE A 323 12.49 -10.32 3.39
N ALA A 324 11.88 -9.51 2.55
CA ALA A 324 12.55 -8.42 1.84
C ALA A 324 11.64 -7.19 1.79
N PRO A 325 12.20 -5.98 1.62
CA PRO A 325 11.39 -4.80 1.32
C PRO A 325 10.42 -5.11 0.18
N ALA A 326 9.15 -4.81 0.41
CA ALA A 326 8.10 -5.13 -0.53
C ALA A 326 8.05 -4.07 -1.63
N ASP A 327 7.91 -4.54 -2.87
CA ASP A 327 7.63 -3.68 -4.00
C ASP A 327 6.17 -3.25 -3.91
N MET A 328 5.92 -2.00 -3.54
CA MET A 328 4.57 -1.43 -3.40
C MET A 328 3.96 -1.05 -4.75
N ASP A 329 4.71 -1.10 -5.85
CA ASP A 329 4.21 -0.75 -7.17
C ASP A 329 3.07 -1.71 -7.57
N GLY A 330 1.94 -1.14 -8.01
CA GLY A 330 0.80 -1.91 -8.50
C GLY A 330 -0.21 -2.37 -7.46
N LEU A 331 -0.05 -2.02 -6.17
CA LEU A 331 -1.17 -2.07 -5.22
C LEU A 331 -2.25 -1.04 -5.63
N PRO A 332 -3.55 -1.42 -5.68
CA PRO A 332 -4.62 -0.47 -6.01
C PRO A 332 -4.77 0.58 -4.90
N GLU A 333 -4.61 1.86 -5.31
CA GLU A 333 -4.79 3.09 -4.52
C GLU A 333 -3.89 3.22 -3.29
N VAL A 334 -2.57 3.20 -3.50
CA VAL A 334 -1.52 3.62 -2.53
C VAL A 334 -1.55 5.14 -2.25
N PHE A 335 -2.68 5.83 -2.40
CA PHE A 335 -2.78 7.28 -2.19
C PHE A 335 -4.05 7.66 -1.43
N ILE A 336 -4.60 6.72 -0.66
CA ILE A 336 -5.72 7.01 0.23
C ILE A 336 -5.22 7.96 1.32
N ASP A 337 -5.94 9.07 1.47
CA ASP A 337 -5.77 10.12 2.47
C ASP A 337 -7.09 10.16 3.26
N SER A 338 -7.14 9.44 4.37
CA SER A 338 -8.35 9.13 5.13
C SER A 338 -8.90 10.34 5.88
N ASP A 339 -8.04 11.28 6.28
CA ASP A 339 -8.41 12.47 7.04
C ASP A 339 -8.40 13.76 6.19
N GLY A 340 -7.89 13.68 4.96
CA GLY A 340 -8.04 14.67 3.89
C GLY A 340 -7.04 15.82 4.00
N ASP A 341 -5.85 15.57 4.54
CA ASP A 341 -4.83 16.59 4.80
C ASP A 341 -3.78 16.73 3.70
N GLY A 342 -3.79 15.83 2.71
CA GLY A 342 -2.86 15.81 1.58
C GLY A 342 -1.68 14.85 1.74
N LEU A 343 -1.53 14.19 2.88
CA LEU A 343 -0.65 13.05 3.07
C LEU A 343 -1.44 11.75 2.88
N PRO A 344 -0.85 10.73 2.22
CA PRO A 344 -1.51 9.44 2.14
C PRO A 344 -1.22 8.61 3.41
N ASP A 345 -2.22 7.86 3.85
CA ASP A 345 -2.19 7.05 5.08
C ASP A 345 -0.95 6.16 5.17
N TRP A 346 -0.53 5.55 4.06
CA TRP A 346 0.64 4.66 4.08
C TRP A 346 1.92 5.42 4.43
N TRP A 347 2.07 6.66 3.98
CA TRP A 347 3.28 7.47 4.19
C TRP A 347 3.31 7.97 5.63
N GLU A 348 2.17 8.44 6.15
CA GLU A 348 2.06 8.84 7.55
C GLU A 348 2.31 7.66 8.50
N ILE A 349 1.72 6.51 8.21
CA ILE A 349 1.94 5.30 9.00
C ILE A 349 3.40 4.86 8.88
N GLN A 350 4.01 4.99 7.70
CA GLN A 350 5.41 4.61 7.52
C GLN A 350 6.35 5.42 8.42
N TYR A 351 6.16 6.73 8.49
CA TYR A 351 7.10 7.61 9.20
C TYR A 351 6.68 7.97 10.62
N PHE A 352 5.38 7.89 10.93
CA PHE A 352 4.82 8.35 12.21
C PHE A 352 3.94 7.32 12.93
N GLY A 353 3.58 6.20 12.27
CA GLY A 353 2.81 5.10 12.86
C GLY A 353 1.32 5.40 13.14
N ASN A 354 0.81 6.56 12.72
CA ASN A 354 -0.59 6.98 12.87
C ASN A 354 -0.95 8.04 11.81
N LEU A 355 -2.20 8.52 11.83
CA LEU A 355 -2.76 9.51 10.90
C LEU A 355 -3.00 10.87 11.58
N ASP A 356 -2.19 11.25 12.58
CA ASP A 356 -2.39 12.52 13.29
C ASP A 356 -1.63 13.69 12.62
N ARG A 357 -0.95 13.46 11.48
CA ARG A 357 0.02 14.39 10.91
C ARG A 357 -0.54 15.16 9.73
N ASP A 358 -0.90 16.41 9.97
CA ASP A 358 -1.53 17.27 8.97
C ASP A 358 -0.63 17.79 7.81
N GLY A 359 0.57 17.23 7.62
CA GLY A 359 1.53 17.65 6.61
C GLY A 359 2.18 19.03 6.82
N THR A 360 1.71 19.83 7.78
CA THR A 360 2.24 21.20 8.01
C THR A 360 3.39 21.27 9.01
N GLY A 361 3.68 20.16 9.67
CA GLY A 361 4.81 19.98 10.58
C GLY A 361 6.16 19.98 9.84
N ASP A 362 7.22 20.02 10.64
CA ASP A 362 8.63 19.88 10.25
C ASP A 362 9.22 18.96 11.33
N TYR A 363 9.02 17.65 11.16
CA TYR A 363 9.19 16.68 12.25
C TYR A 363 10.64 16.58 12.72
N ASP A 364 11.59 16.66 11.80
CA ASP A 364 13.03 16.54 12.07
C ASP A 364 13.74 17.90 12.28
N GLY A 365 13.07 19.02 11.96
CA GLY A 365 13.54 20.37 12.20
C GLY A 365 14.54 20.89 11.16
N ASP A 366 14.52 20.35 9.94
CA ASP A 366 15.41 20.75 8.85
C ASP A 366 14.88 21.96 8.03
N GLY A 367 13.60 22.29 8.21
CA GLY A 367 12.92 23.42 7.57
C GLY A 367 12.09 23.06 6.33
N LEU A 368 12.07 21.79 5.93
CA LEU A 368 11.10 21.22 5.00
C LEU A 368 9.87 20.74 5.79
N THR A 369 8.70 20.82 5.20
CA THR A 369 7.46 20.35 5.84
C THR A 369 7.23 18.89 5.53
N ASP A 370 6.57 18.17 6.44
CA ASP A 370 6.21 16.75 6.26
C ASP A 370 5.51 16.54 4.88
N LEU A 371 4.68 17.48 4.43
CA LEU A 371 4.03 17.44 3.09
C LEU A 371 5.04 17.54 1.93
N TYR A 372 6.02 18.42 2.03
CA TYR A 372 7.02 18.57 0.98
C TYR A 372 7.96 17.38 0.93
N GLU A 373 8.25 16.78 2.08
CA GLU A 373 9.00 15.52 2.17
C GLU A 373 8.25 14.38 1.51
N TYR A 374 6.95 14.27 1.75
CA TYR A 374 6.10 13.35 1.01
C TYR A 374 6.17 13.60 -0.51
N TYR A 375 6.09 14.85 -0.97
CA TYR A 375 6.18 15.12 -2.41
C TYR A 375 7.54 14.74 -3.01
N THR A 376 8.64 14.77 -2.25
CA THR A 376 9.92 14.23 -2.72
C THR A 376 9.86 12.72 -2.94
N SER A 377 9.05 11.97 -2.19
CA SER A 377 8.86 10.52 -2.38
C SER A 377 8.18 10.17 -3.72
N LEU A 378 7.59 11.17 -4.38
CA LEU A 378 7.01 11.05 -5.72
C LEU A 378 8.01 11.40 -6.83
N ALA A 379 9.22 11.84 -6.47
CA ALA A 379 10.25 12.22 -7.42
C ALA A 379 10.74 11.02 -8.24
N PRO A 380 11.16 11.25 -9.50
CA PRO A 380 11.60 10.18 -10.40
C PRO A 380 12.90 9.49 -9.94
N ASN A 381 13.68 10.12 -9.06
CA ASN A 381 14.90 9.55 -8.51
C ASN A 381 14.74 9.22 -7.01
N PRO A 382 14.63 7.92 -6.66
CA PRO A 382 14.52 7.47 -5.26
C PRO A 382 15.68 7.88 -4.36
N ALA A 383 16.85 8.20 -4.93
CA ALA A 383 18.00 8.63 -4.14
C ALA A 383 17.83 10.02 -3.49
N TYR A 384 16.79 10.76 -3.87
CA TYR A 384 16.45 12.07 -3.32
C TYR A 384 15.06 12.10 -2.68
N HIS A 385 14.50 10.92 -2.38
CA HIS A 385 13.33 10.81 -1.50
C HIS A 385 13.79 11.13 -0.09
N THR A 386 13.26 12.18 0.51
CA THR A 386 13.60 12.61 1.86
C THR A 386 12.79 11.81 2.88
N ASP A 387 13.40 11.60 4.05
CA ASP A 387 12.84 10.90 5.19
C ASP A 387 12.47 11.94 6.25
N PRO A 388 11.17 12.16 6.54
CA PRO A 388 10.70 13.19 7.47
C PRO A 388 11.18 13.04 8.91
N THR A 389 11.84 11.93 9.22
CA THR A 389 12.42 11.66 10.54
C THR A 389 13.89 12.05 10.62
N LYS A 390 14.50 12.50 9.52
CA LYS A 390 15.94 12.74 9.41
C LYS A 390 16.25 14.05 8.68
N PRO A 391 16.92 15.02 9.34
CA PRO A 391 17.20 16.32 8.73
C PRO A 391 18.18 16.27 7.55
N GLN A 392 18.74 15.09 7.29
CA GLN A 392 19.70 14.80 6.23
C GLN A 392 19.54 13.34 5.78
N THR A 393 18.68 13.09 4.80
CA THR A 393 18.57 11.77 4.17
C THR A 393 19.84 11.43 3.40
N VAL A 394 20.44 12.43 2.75
CA VAL A 394 21.76 12.32 2.14
C VAL A 394 22.83 12.84 3.11
N PRO A 395 23.77 12.00 3.59
CA PRO A 395 24.73 12.42 4.62
C PRO A 395 25.51 13.69 4.26
N GLY A 396 25.34 14.74 5.08
CA GLY A 396 26.04 16.02 4.95
C GLY A 396 25.36 17.04 4.03
N ILE A 397 24.12 16.78 3.58
CA ILE A 397 23.29 17.70 2.82
C ILE A 397 21.93 17.76 3.52
N ASP A 398 21.46 18.96 3.87
CA ASP A 398 20.12 19.15 4.45
C ASP A 398 19.04 18.86 3.39
N ASP A 399 17.92 18.27 3.77
CA ASP A 399 16.91 17.81 2.82
C ASP A 399 16.20 18.99 2.14
N ALA A 400 16.03 20.11 2.86
CA ALA A 400 15.58 21.38 2.30
C ALA A 400 16.50 21.96 1.18
N VAL A 401 17.77 21.53 1.05
CA VAL A 401 18.69 22.01 0.00
C VAL A 401 18.89 21.01 -1.15
N LEU A 402 18.27 19.83 -1.07
CA LEU A 402 18.24 18.87 -2.17
C LEU A 402 17.37 19.41 -3.32
N ASP A 403 17.63 18.92 -4.52
CA ASP A 403 16.89 19.22 -5.76
C ASP A 403 16.41 17.86 -6.27
N SER A 404 15.26 17.42 -5.75
CA SER A 404 14.83 16.03 -5.83
C SER A 404 14.41 15.61 -7.25
N ASP A 405 13.95 16.54 -8.07
CA ASP A 405 13.56 16.30 -9.46
C ASP A 405 14.59 16.76 -10.51
N GLY A 406 15.59 17.53 -10.10
CA GLY A 406 16.75 17.92 -10.89
C GLY A 406 16.49 19.09 -11.83
N ASP A 407 15.50 19.93 -11.54
CA ASP A 407 15.11 21.06 -12.37
C ASP A 407 15.90 22.36 -12.05
N GLY A 408 16.66 22.33 -10.96
CA GLY A 408 17.51 23.43 -10.49
C GLY A 408 16.84 24.39 -9.50
N LEU A 409 15.70 24.03 -8.91
CA LEU A 409 15.05 24.63 -7.75
C LEU A 409 15.15 23.65 -6.57
N ALA A 410 15.64 24.09 -5.41
CA ALA A 410 15.78 23.18 -4.27
C ALA A 410 14.43 22.97 -3.55
N ASN A 411 14.24 21.82 -2.88
CA ASN A 411 13.00 21.44 -2.17
C ASN A 411 12.46 22.54 -1.25
N GLY A 412 13.32 23.19 -0.47
CA GLY A 412 12.92 24.30 0.40
C GLY A 412 12.57 25.60 -0.35
N GLU A 413 13.15 25.80 -1.54
CA GLU A 413 12.75 26.89 -2.45
C GLU A 413 11.39 26.57 -3.08
N GLU A 414 11.16 25.33 -3.48
CA GLU A 414 9.88 24.86 -3.99
C GLU A 414 8.76 25.00 -2.98
N GLN A 415 9.03 24.67 -1.72
CA GLN A 415 8.13 24.95 -0.59
C GLN A 415 7.76 26.42 -0.48
N THR A 416 8.72 27.30 -0.75
CA THR A 416 8.49 28.74 -0.72
C THR A 416 7.65 29.22 -1.91
N TRP A 417 7.82 28.60 -3.08
CA TRP A 417 7.11 28.93 -4.32
C TRP A 417 5.75 28.23 -4.46
N GLY A 418 5.52 27.15 -3.71
CA GLY A 418 4.34 26.30 -3.81
C GLY A 418 4.41 25.28 -4.96
N THR A 419 5.60 25.05 -5.53
CA THR A 419 5.85 24.06 -6.60
C THR A 419 6.09 22.68 -6.00
N HIS A 420 6.11 21.64 -6.83
CA HIS A 420 6.13 20.25 -6.39
C HIS A 420 7.53 19.62 -6.54
N PRO A 421 8.22 19.24 -5.45
CA PRO A 421 9.64 18.83 -5.48
C PRO A 421 9.97 17.50 -6.15
N GLY A 422 8.95 16.72 -6.47
CA GLY A 422 9.08 15.55 -7.32
C GLY A 422 8.77 15.76 -8.81
N LYS A 423 8.50 16.99 -9.26
CA LYS A 423 8.00 17.27 -10.62
C LYS A 423 8.71 18.49 -11.23
N PRO A 424 9.58 18.28 -12.23
CA PRO A 424 10.38 19.38 -12.79
C PRO A 424 9.58 20.52 -13.42
N ASP A 425 8.28 20.36 -13.65
CA ASP A 425 7.37 21.32 -14.28
C ASP A 425 6.02 21.14 -13.60
N SER A 426 5.75 21.95 -12.56
CA SER A 426 4.60 21.76 -11.69
C SER A 426 3.27 22.09 -12.36
N ASP A 427 3.28 22.96 -13.35
CA ASP A 427 2.08 23.43 -14.06
C ASP A 427 1.91 22.84 -15.47
N ASP A 428 2.81 21.95 -15.90
CA ASP A 428 2.80 21.18 -17.14
C ASP A 428 2.78 22.08 -18.42
N ASP A 429 3.41 23.25 -18.39
CA ASP A 429 3.43 24.16 -19.55
C ASP A 429 4.60 23.92 -20.53
N GLY A 430 5.60 23.17 -20.07
CA GLY A 430 6.82 22.78 -20.78
C GLY A 430 8.06 23.60 -20.42
N VAL A 431 8.00 24.45 -19.39
CA VAL A 431 9.14 25.14 -18.79
C VAL A 431 9.31 24.61 -17.36
N SER A 432 10.55 24.36 -16.92
CA SER A 432 10.76 23.85 -15.56
C SER A 432 10.63 24.93 -14.49
N ASP A 433 10.18 24.56 -13.30
CA ASP A 433 9.92 25.52 -12.20
C ASP A 433 11.18 26.35 -11.89
N GLY A 434 12.33 25.71 -11.84
CA GLY A 434 13.64 26.34 -11.68
C GLY A 434 13.99 27.33 -12.79
N ASP A 435 13.65 27.06 -14.05
CA ASP A 435 13.84 27.99 -15.16
C ASP A 435 12.86 29.17 -15.10
N GLU A 436 11.65 28.97 -14.58
CA GLU A 436 10.67 30.04 -14.41
C GLU A 436 11.04 30.98 -13.27
N VAL A 437 11.53 30.44 -12.15
CA VAL A 437 11.93 31.21 -10.96
C VAL A 437 13.24 31.97 -11.19
N PHE A 438 14.26 31.32 -11.72
CA PHE A 438 15.60 31.93 -11.85
C PHE A 438 15.90 32.46 -13.25
N GLY A 439 15.00 32.23 -14.21
CA GLY A 439 15.12 32.64 -15.60
C GLY A 439 15.78 31.56 -16.47
N MET A 440 15.27 31.44 -17.70
CA MET A 440 15.68 30.40 -18.64
C MET A 440 17.17 30.44 -18.99
N MET A 441 17.76 29.28 -19.28
CA MET A 441 19.10 29.14 -19.86
C MET A 441 19.18 29.49 -21.37
N VAL A 442 18.56 30.59 -21.79
CA VAL A 442 18.61 31.10 -23.18
C VAL A 442 18.89 32.60 -23.23
N ALA A 443 19.68 33.04 -24.20
CA ALA A 443 19.92 34.45 -24.45
C ALA A 443 18.67 35.15 -25.03
N ASN A 444 18.67 36.48 -25.04
CA ASN A 444 17.55 37.28 -25.60
C ASN A 444 17.24 37.00 -27.08
N ASP A 445 18.15 36.36 -27.80
CA ASP A 445 17.97 35.95 -29.20
C ASP A 445 17.54 34.49 -29.37
N GLY A 446 17.23 33.80 -28.26
CA GLY A 446 16.77 32.41 -28.24
C GLY A 446 17.88 31.37 -28.34
N THR A 447 19.16 31.77 -28.36
CA THR A 447 20.28 30.82 -28.37
C THR A 447 20.54 30.25 -26.98
N PRO A 448 20.92 28.96 -26.84
CA PRO A 448 21.30 28.38 -25.55
C PRO A 448 22.40 29.19 -24.86
N SER A 449 22.23 29.43 -23.57
CA SER A 449 23.12 30.25 -22.75
C SER A 449 23.56 29.46 -21.52
N THR A 450 24.81 29.66 -21.09
CA THR A 450 25.31 29.12 -19.81
C THR A 450 25.02 30.07 -18.64
N VAL A 451 24.33 31.18 -18.89
CA VAL A 451 23.93 32.19 -17.91
C VAL A 451 22.42 32.34 -17.99
N ARG A 452 21.74 32.19 -16.85
CA ARG A 452 20.29 32.38 -16.73
C ARG A 452 19.89 33.79 -17.15
N ASN A 453 18.84 33.89 -17.97
CA ASN A 453 18.34 35.16 -18.47
C ASN A 453 17.19 35.66 -17.59
N THR A 454 17.54 36.54 -16.67
CA THR A 454 16.65 37.17 -15.71
C THR A 454 15.64 38.17 -16.33
N ASN A 455 15.51 38.23 -17.65
CA ASN A 455 14.40 38.95 -18.29
C ASN A 455 13.27 38.01 -18.71
N LEU A 456 13.47 36.69 -18.60
CA LEU A 456 12.56 35.66 -19.08
C LEU A 456 12.04 34.83 -17.90
N TYR A 457 11.31 35.50 -17.01
CA TYR A 457 10.59 34.85 -15.91
C TYR A 457 9.15 34.57 -16.33
N SER A 458 8.65 33.39 -15.98
CA SER A 458 7.22 33.07 -15.94
C SER A 458 6.85 32.66 -14.50
N HIS A 459 5.69 32.06 -14.29
CA HIS A 459 5.24 31.70 -12.95
C HIS A 459 4.95 30.20 -12.88
N PRO A 460 5.62 29.46 -11.98
CA PRO A 460 5.66 27.99 -11.98
C PRO A 460 4.40 27.29 -11.44
N LEU A 461 3.29 28.01 -11.34
CA LEU A 461 2.01 27.44 -10.85
C LEU A 461 0.85 27.75 -11.78
N TYR A 462 1.14 28.40 -12.90
CA TYR A 462 0.13 28.91 -13.78
C TYR A 462 0.61 28.68 -15.22
N SER A 463 0.15 27.59 -15.81
CA SER A 463 0.53 27.13 -17.17
C SER A 463 0.19 28.11 -18.31
N MET A 464 -0.42 29.25 -17.96
CA MET A 464 -0.82 30.34 -18.83
C MET A 464 -0.18 31.67 -18.41
N SER A 465 0.86 31.65 -17.57
CA SER A 465 1.57 32.80 -17.03
C SER A 465 2.45 33.48 -18.08
N HIS A 466 1.75 34.22 -18.94
CA HIS A 466 2.21 35.34 -19.76
C HIS A 466 3.24 35.13 -20.88
N TYR A 467 2.86 35.83 -21.94
CA TYR A 467 3.57 36.18 -23.16
C TYR A 467 4.72 37.18 -22.92
N ASP A 468 5.97 36.76 -23.10
CA ASP A 468 7.02 37.71 -23.51
C ASP A 468 7.11 37.76 -25.05
N ARG A 469 6.94 38.95 -25.62
CA ARG A 469 6.98 39.20 -27.07
C ARG A 469 8.38 39.00 -27.67
N ASN A 470 9.42 38.93 -26.85
CA ASN A 470 10.81 39.04 -27.30
C ASN A 470 11.58 37.71 -27.37
N ILE A 471 10.98 36.57 -26.99
CA ILE A 471 11.60 35.23 -27.12
C ILE A 471 11.23 34.59 -28.47
N GLN A 472 12.20 33.98 -29.15
CA GLN A 472 12.03 33.25 -30.41
C GLN A 472 12.64 31.85 -30.30
N ASP A 473 12.07 30.86 -30.97
CA ASP A 473 12.73 29.55 -31.13
C ASP A 473 12.29 28.91 -32.48
N THR A 474 13.14 28.00 -32.99
CA THR A 474 13.27 27.30 -34.29
C THR A 474 12.10 26.80 -35.16
N ASP A 475 11.21 26.00 -34.58
CA ASP A 475 10.98 24.66 -35.14
C ASP A 475 9.57 24.33 -35.66
N VAL A 476 8.61 25.26 -35.70
CA VAL A 476 7.26 24.90 -36.20
C VAL A 476 6.63 25.87 -37.22
N ASP A 477 6.95 27.16 -37.27
CA ASP A 477 6.40 28.03 -38.32
C ASP A 477 7.27 29.23 -38.74
N GLY A 478 8.43 29.41 -38.11
CA GLY A 478 9.36 30.51 -38.38
C GLY A 478 8.82 31.92 -38.07
N VAL A 479 7.69 32.05 -37.35
CA VAL A 479 7.08 33.37 -37.08
C VAL A 479 6.57 33.54 -35.64
N HIS A 480 6.35 32.48 -34.86
CA HIS A 480 5.91 32.64 -33.47
C HIS A 480 6.53 31.65 -32.48
N ARG A 481 7.24 32.17 -31.47
CA ARG A 481 7.27 31.56 -30.14
C ARG A 481 6.92 32.59 -29.06
N ARG A 482 6.21 32.11 -28.06
CA ARG A 482 5.60 32.82 -26.93
C ARG A 482 5.76 31.82 -25.78
N LEU A 483 6.22 32.22 -24.60
CA LEU A 483 6.55 31.30 -23.49
C LEU A 483 5.50 30.20 -23.28
N THR A 484 4.23 30.50 -23.51
CA THR A 484 3.17 29.50 -23.67
C THR A 484 2.20 29.96 -24.77
N PRO A 485 2.28 29.46 -26.02
CA PRO A 485 1.31 29.86 -27.04
C PRO A 485 -0.07 29.31 -26.63
N GLN A 486 -1.14 30.08 -26.87
CA GLN A 486 -2.50 29.58 -26.66
C GLN A 486 -2.67 28.21 -27.35
N ARG A 487 -2.86 27.16 -26.56
CA ARG A 487 -3.07 25.80 -27.06
C ARG A 487 -4.57 25.50 -27.11
N ALA A 488 -4.97 24.65 -28.05
CA ALA A 488 -6.32 24.11 -28.12
C ALA A 488 -6.20 22.59 -28.26
N LEU A 489 -7.08 21.86 -27.57
CA LEU A 489 -7.14 20.41 -27.66
C LEU A 489 -7.74 19.99 -29.01
N ASP A 490 -6.92 19.41 -29.89
CA ASP A 490 -7.38 18.86 -31.17
C ASP A 490 -7.87 17.42 -30.98
N LEU A 491 -9.18 17.28 -30.74
CA LEU A 491 -9.83 15.98 -30.54
C LEU A 491 -9.82 15.07 -31.77
N SER A 492 -9.43 15.56 -32.96
CA SER A 492 -9.30 14.70 -34.14
C SER A 492 -8.10 13.74 -34.06
N ARG A 493 -7.07 14.12 -33.29
CA ARG A 493 -5.86 13.32 -33.07
C ARG A 493 -6.15 12.02 -32.31
N PRO A 494 -6.71 12.04 -31.09
CA PRO A 494 -7.03 10.82 -30.35
C PRO A 494 -8.11 10.00 -31.08
N ALA A 495 -9.10 10.64 -31.70
CA ALA A 495 -10.15 9.95 -32.45
C ALA A 495 -9.61 9.10 -33.61
N ALA A 496 -8.57 9.56 -34.31
CA ALA A 496 -7.95 8.81 -35.40
C ALA A 496 -7.07 7.62 -34.93
N GLY A 497 -6.59 7.65 -33.69
CA GLY A 497 -5.74 6.60 -33.12
C GLY A 497 -6.50 5.54 -32.30
N LEU A 498 -7.62 5.92 -31.70
CA LEU A 498 -8.37 5.09 -30.74
C LEU A 498 -9.77 4.68 -31.24
N ASP A 499 -10.24 5.22 -32.38
CA ASP A 499 -11.52 4.89 -33.00
C ASP A 499 -12.69 4.79 -31.98
N ALA A 500 -13.40 3.65 -31.94
CA ALA A 500 -14.56 3.42 -31.08
C ALA A 500 -14.21 3.32 -29.57
N ALA A 501 -12.92 3.17 -29.24
CA ALA A 501 -12.43 3.12 -27.87
C ALA A 501 -12.27 4.52 -27.25
N TRP A 502 -12.21 5.59 -28.06
CA TRP A 502 -12.19 6.95 -27.53
C TRP A 502 -13.51 7.29 -26.85
N LYS A 503 -13.46 7.59 -25.55
CA LYS A 503 -14.62 8.04 -24.74
C LYS A 503 -14.48 9.48 -24.21
N GLY A 504 -13.40 10.17 -24.55
CA GLY A 504 -13.03 11.47 -24.01
C GLY A 504 -11.80 11.38 -23.10
N ILE A 505 -11.47 12.50 -22.45
CA ILE A 505 -10.49 12.52 -21.36
C ILE A 505 -11.27 12.25 -20.08
N GLU A 506 -10.92 11.17 -19.40
CA GLU A 506 -11.44 10.85 -18.07
C GLU A 506 -10.63 11.63 -17.02
N LEU A 507 -11.30 12.27 -16.08
CA LEU A 507 -10.65 13.03 -15.00
C LEU A 507 -10.48 12.10 -13.79
N PRO A 508 -9.32 12.10 -13.12
CA PRO A 508 -8.92 11.04 -12.18
C PRO A 508 -9.68 11.02 -10.85
N GLU A 509 -10.26 12.14 -10.41
CA GLU A 509 -10.99 12.21 -9.14
C GLU A 509 -12.51 12.34 -9.34
N ASN A 510 -13.23 11.35 -8.85
CA ASN A 510 -14.69 11.31 -8.78
C ASN A 510 -15.30 12.40 -7.85
N GLU A 511 -14.52 12.94 -6.90
CA GLU A 511 -15.00 13.85 -5.85
C GLU A 511 -15.00 15.34 -6.25
N ARG A 512 -14.38 15.74 -7.37
CA ARG A 512 -14.26 17.17 -7.76
C ARG A 512 -15.59 17.88 -7.97
N PHE A 513 -16.66 17.12 -8.21
CA PHE A 513 -18.02 17.64 -8.35
C PHE A 513 -18.89 17.47 -7.08
N ARG A 514 -18.37 16.84 -6.02
CA ARG A 514 -19.09 16.55 -4.76
C ARG A 514 -19.63 17.80 -4.07
N TYR A 515 -18.92 18.92 -4.20
CA TYR A 515 -19.26 20.19 -3.54
C TYR A 515 -20.06 21.17 -4.41
N LEU A 516 -20.56 20.77 -5.58
CA LEU A 516 -21.43 21.59 -6.44
C LEU A 516 -22.85 21.80 -5.88
N THR A 517 -22.97 22.01 -4.56
CA THR A 517 -24.23 22.20 -3.84
C THR A 517 -24.97 23.50 -4.21
N ASN A 518 -24.26 24.49 -4.77
CA ASN A 518 -24.81 25.79 -5.17
C ASN A 518 -24.89 25.98 -6.69
N GLY A 519 -24.80 24.89 -7.46
CA GLY A 519 -24.73 24.92 -8.92
C GLY A 519 -23.31 25.14 -9.45
N ALA A 520 -23.15 25.05 -10.76
CA ALA A 520 -21.88 25.16 -11.46
C ALA A 520 -22.01 25.97 -12.74
N ALA A 521 -20.94 26.67 -13.12
CA ALA A 521 -20.82 27.33 -14.41
C ALA A 521 -19.73 26.64 -15.22
N PHE A 522 -20.07 26.24 -16.44
CA PHE A 522 -19.13 25.66 -17.40
C PHE A 522 -18.99 26.61 -18.57
N GLU A 523 -17.74 26.95 -18.91
CA GLU A 523 -17.41 27.75 -20.08
C GLU A 523 -16.33 27.04 -20.89
N THR A 524 -16.48 27.06 -22.21
CA THR A 524 -15.46 26.54 -23.11
C THR A 524 -15.61 27.16 -24.50
N TRP A 525 -14.50 27.24 -25.23
CA TRP A 525 -14.44 27.66 -26.61
C TRP A 525 -14.37 26.44 -27.52
N LEU A 526 -15.33 26.29 -28.43
CA LEU A 526 -15.40 25.15 -29.34
C LEU A 526 -15.12 25.59 -30.77
N ARG A 527 -14.27 24.84 -31.46
CA ARG A 527 -14.05 24.98 -32.90
C ARG A 527 -14.59 23.76 -33.63
N LEU A 528 -15.79 23.91 -34.19
CA LEU A 528 -16.40 22.90 -35.05
C LEU A 528 -15.94 23.13 -36.50
N THR A 529 -15.49 22.07 -37.19
CA THR A 529 -15.22 22.13 -38.63
C THR A 529 -16.49 21.79 -39.41
N ALA A 530 -16.64 22.36 -40.61
CA ALA A 530 -17.81 22.09 -41.46
C ALA A 530 -17.94 20.60 -41.82
N ASP A 531 -16.82 19.87 -41.87
CA ASP A 531 -16.76 18.43 -42.15
C ASP A 531 -17.27 17.58 -40.98
N ASN A 532 -17.32 18.12 -39.76
CA ASN A 532 -17.82 17.45 -38.55
C ASN A 532 -19.31 17.70 -38.29
N LEU A 533 -20.00 18.48 -39.14
CA LEU A 533 -21.42 18.77 -39.02
C LEU A 533 -22.21 18.01 -40.09
N SER A 534 -22.26 16.68 -40.00
CA SER A 534 -23.06 15.86 -40.92
C SER A 534 -24.51 15.76 -40.42
N ALA A 535 -25.48 15.71 -41.34
CA ALA A 535 -26.90 15.65 -41.02
C ALA A 535 -27.38 14.28 -40.48
N ALA A 536 -26.46 13.31 -40.32
CA ALA A 536 -26.75 11.98 -39.79
C ALA A 536 -26.59 11.87 -38.28
N ASP A 537 -26.17 12.96 -37.62
CA ASP A 537 -25.53 12.89 -36.31
C ASP A 537 -26.44 13.32 -35.14
N GLY A 538 -26.27 12.65 -34.00
CA GLY A 538 -27.11 12.75 -32.81
C GLY A 538 -26.61 13.76 -31.77
N ASP A 539 -26.75 13.39 -30.50
CA ASP A 539 -26.31 14.18 -29.35
C ASP A 539 -24.82 13.96 -29.06
N TYR A 540 -24.07 15.07 -28.92
CA TYR A 540 -22.64 15.06 -28.58
C TYR A 540 -22.41 15.64 -27.20
N ALA A 541 -21.57 14.99 -26.40
CA ALA A 541 -21.10 15.51 -25.13
C ALA A 541 -19.78 16.30 -25.31
N ILE A 542 -19.67 17.43 -24.62
CA ILE A 542 -18.42 18.19 -24.46
C ILE A 542 -17.80 17.84 -23.10
N ILE A 543 -18.63 17.82 -22.06
CA ILE A 543 -18.28 17.40 -20.71
C ILE A 543 -19.48 16.66 -20.12
N ALA A 544 -19.21 15.57 -19.40
CA ALA A 544 -20.24 14.78 -18.72
C ALA A 544 -19.71 14.32 -17.35
N ALA A 545 -20.54 14.47 -16.32
CA ALA A 545 -20.38 13.83 -15.03
C ALA A 545 -21.45 12.74 -14.92
N ARG A 546 -21.05 11.52 -14.59
CA ARG A 546 -21.93 10.35 -14.50
C ARG A 546 -21.74 9.65 -13.17
N ASN A 547 -22.81 9.07 -12.64
CA ASN A 547 -22.78 8.21 -11.46
C ASN A 547 -23.44 6.88 -11.84
N GLY A 548 -22.60 5.85 -12.06
CA GLY A 548 -23.05 4.61 -12.68
C GLY A 548 -23.65 4.85 -14.06
N GLY A 549 -24.87 4.36 -14.29
CA GLY A 549 -25.60 4.56 -15.55
C GLY A 549 -26.26 5.95 -15.69
N ASN A 550 -26.27 6.76 -14.63
CA ASN A 550 -27.03 8.01 -14.58
C ASN A 550 -26.16 9.23 -14.94
N THR A 551 -26.68 10.11 -15.79
CA THR A 551 -26.04 11.40 -16.10
C THR A 551 -26.32 12.37 -14.96
N VAL A 552 -25.30 12.75 -14.19
CA VAL A 552 -25.43 13.79 -13.15
C VAL A 552 -25.53 15.16 -13.80
N LEU A 553 -24.69 15.41 -14.80
CA LEU A 553 -24.71 16.63 -15.61
C LEU A 553 -23.97 16.37 -16.93
N GLU A 554 -24.51 16.84 -18.04
CA GLU A 554 -23.84 16.81 -19.34
C GLU A 554 -24.06 18.14 -20.06
N LEU A 555 -22.98 18.77 -20.53
CA LEU A 555 -23.03 19.89 -21.45
C LEU A 555 -22.57 19.38 -22.82
N GLY A 556 -23.39 19.65 -23.83
CA GLY A 556 -23.21 19.08 -25.16
C GLY A 556 -23.81 19.95 -26.25
N TYR A 557 -23.87 19.39 -27.45
CA TYR A 557 -24.59 19.98 -28.57
C TYR A 557 -25.26 18.92 -29.42
N GLN A 558 -26.37 19.29 -30.04
CA GLN A 558 -27.09 18.48 -31.01
C GLN A 558 -26.84 19.05 -32.41
N VAL A 559 -26.55 18.18 -33.38
CA VAL A 559 -26.43 18.59 -34.79
C VAL A 559 -27.77 18.38 -35.49
N ALA A 560 -28.35 19.46 -36.01
CA ALA A 560 -29.59 19.39 -36.80
C ALA A 560 -29.56 20.40 -37.95
N GLY A 561 -29.88 19.94 -39.16
CA GLY A 561 -29.91 20.79 -40.35
C GLY A 561 -28.58 21.51 -40.62
N GLY A 562 -27.44 20.87 -40.33
CA GLY A 562 -26.10 21.43 -40.53
C GLY A 562 -25.70 22.52 -39.53
N LYS A 563 -26.40 22.61 -38.40
CA LYS A 563 -26.10 23.53 -37.29
C LYS A 563 -25.95 22.76 -35.98
N ALA A 564 -25.08 23.25 -35.10
CA ALA A 564 -24.97 22.77 -33.74
C ALA A 564 -25.83 23.63 -32.79
N TYR A 565 -26.65 22.98 -31.98
CA TYR A 565 -27.50 23.61 -30.96
C TYR A 565 -27.01 23.16 -29.60
N LEU A 566 -26.58 24.11 -28.76
CA LEU A 566 -26.10 23.81 -27.41
C LEU A 566 -27.24 23.20 -26.58
N GLN A 567 -26.90 22.20 -25.77
CA GLN A 567 -27.82 21.54 -24.86
C GLN A 567 -27.11 21.18 -23.55
N ALA A 568 -27.89 21.11 -22.48
CA ALA A 568 -27.50 20.51 -21.24
C ALA A 568 -28.49 19.40 -20.87
N SER A 569 -28.02 18.32 -20.25
CA SER A 569 -28.89 17.27 -19.73
C SER A 569 -28.46 16.80 -18.33
N PHE A 570 -29.40 16.32 -17.53
CA PHE A 570 -29.17 15.72 -16.22
C PHE A 570 -30.29 14.73 -15.87
N THR A 571 -30.01 13.79 -14.99
CA THR A 571 -30.98 12.80 -14.48
C THR A 571 -31.59 13.32 -13.19
N ALA A 572 -32.91 13.49 -13.17
CA ALA A 572 -33.67 13.94 -12.00
C ALA A 572 -33.92 12.78 -11.01
N LEU A 573 -34.53 13.09 -9.85
CA LEU A 573 -34.75 12.17 -8.73
C LEU A 573 -35.55 10.90 -9.07
N ASP A 574 -36.32 10.90 -10.16
CA ASP A 574 -37.11 9.75 -10.63
C ASP A 574 -36.47 9.03 -11.84
N ASP A 575 -35.15 9.15 -12.01
CA ASP A 575 -34.39 8.70 -13.18
C ASP A 575 -34.85 9.32 -14.53
N GLU A 576 -35.61 10.42 -14.47
CA GLU A 576 -36.03 11.18 -15.64
C GLU A 576 -34.87 12.02 -16.18
N VAL A 577 -34.51 11.84 -17.45
CA VAL A 577 -33.52 12.68 -18.11
C VAL A 577 -34.17 14.03 -18.49
N VAL A 578 -33.78 15.08 -17.79
CA VAL A 578 -34.14 16.46 -18.10
C VAL A 578 -33.13 17.03 -19.09
N LYS A 579 -33.62 17.55 -20.21
CA LYS A 579 -32.81 18.17 -21.27
C LYS A 579 -33.24 19.62 -21.50
N VAL A 580 -32.27 20.53 -21.53
CA VAL A 580 -32.47 21.97 -21.72
C VAL A 580 -31.64 22.45 -22.91
N GLY A 581 -32.25 23.13 -23.87
CA GLY A 581 -31.62 23.47 -25.15
C GLY A 581 -31.80 22.37 -26.20
N GLY A 582 -30.92 22.31 -27.19
CA GLY A 582 -31.06 21.43 -28.37
C GLY A 582 -31.86 22.06 -29.52
N SER A 583 -32.00 21.31 -30.62
CA SER A 583 -32.59 21.78 -31.89
C SER A 583 -34.10 21.70 -31.98
#